data_AF-A0A957BCD4-F1
#
_entry.id   AF-A0A957BCD4-F1
#
_cell.length_a   1.000
_cell.length_b   1.000
_cell.length_c   1.000
_cell.angle_alpha   90.00
_cell.angle_beta   90.00
_cell.angle_gamma   90.00
#
_symmetry.space_group_name_H-M   'P 1'
#
loop_
_entity.id
_entity.type
_entity.pdbx_description
1 polymer ?
#
loop_
_entity_poly.entity_id
_entity_poly.type
_entity_poly.pdbx_seq_one_letter_code
_entity_poly.pdbx_strand_id
1 'polypeptide(L)'
;MKTVIQLYQLLLQAYPAAFYKQFGDEMASVFADQLNEDRTYLEYLSVILREFSDLGVNIMREQWAHYQQLRQTNPKAAQVMATNFIYRVFTIAYAVFFLWLSYSLFQRGDFLNGLVTVVFESILLVGVLIGWRWRATGAIITLTSAVTLTVVTIAALNAVLHNIILSALGALLWTLPGFAFGIMLVLLFRNTRKIKHMA
;
A
#
# COMPACT_ATOMS: atom_id res chain seq x y z
N MET A 1 -18.21 1.35 20.96
CA MET A 1 -17.88 2.78 21.14
C MET A 1 -16.39 3.06 21.28
N LYS A 2 -15.68 2.54 22.30
CA LYS A 2 -14.22 2.75 22.45
C LYS A 2 -13.40 2.45 21.19
N THR A 3 -13.74 1.39 20.46
CA THR A 3 -13.08 0.98 19.21
C THR A 3 -13.23 2.00 18.07
N VAL A 4 -14.36 2.73 18.01
CA VAL A 4 -14.64 3.72 16.94
C VAL A 4 -13.85 5.00 17.19
N ILE A 5 -13.78 5.45 18.44
CA ILE A 5 -12.95 6.59 18.85
C ILE A 5 -11.47 6.31 18.60
N GLN A 6 -11.00 5.10 18.94
CA GLN A 6 -9.61 4.69 18.65
C GLN A 6 -9.29 4.68 17.16
N LEU A 7 -10.22 4.22 16.33
CA LEU A 7 -10.09 4.25 14.86
C LEU A 7 -10.02 5.69 14.34
N TYR A 8 -10.85 6.60 14.85
CA TYR A 8 -10.83 8.01 14.47
C TYR A 8 -9.53 8.71 14.91
N GLN A 9 -9.03 8.44 16.11
CA GLN A 9 -7.74 8.95 16.57
C GLN A 9 -6.57 8.46 15.71
N LEU A 10 -6.59 7.19 15.30
CA LEU A 10 -5.62 6.64 14.34
C LEU A 10 -5.69 7.34 12.98
N LEU A 11 -6.90 7.72 12.53
CA LEU A 11 -7.12 8.45 11.29
C LEU A 11 -6.60 9.88 11.39
N LEU A 12 -6.82 10.56 12.53
CA LEU A 12 -6.26 11.89 12.80
C LEU A 12 -4.72 11.90 12.78
N GLN A 13 -4.07 10.82 13.22
CA GLN A 13 -2.61 10.69 13.15
C GLN A 13 -2.06 10.58 11.72
N ALA A 14 -2.92 10.32 10.72
CA ALA A 14 -2.53 10.32 9.31
C ALA A 14 -2.45 11.74 8.71
N TYR A 15 -3.03 12.75 9.37
CA TYR A 15 -2.90 14.15 8.96
C TYR A 15 -1.46 14.66 9.20
N PRO A 16 -1.05 15.75 8.52
CA PRO A 16 0.25 16.38 8.74
C PRO A 16 0.49 16.69 10.23
N ALA A 17 1.70 16.40 10.72
CA ALA A 17 2.02 16.47 12.15
C ALA A 17 1.78 17.85 12.79
N ALA A 18 1.91 18.93 12.03
CA ALA A 18 1.61 20.29 12.51
C ALA A 18 0.10 20.50 12.73
N PHE A 19 -0.72 19.97 11.82
CA PHE A 19 -2.19 20.06 11.91
C PHE A 19 -2.73 19.20 13.05
N TYR A 20 -2.28 17.94 13.15
CA TYR A 20 -2.67 17.05 14.23
C TYR A 20 -2.35 17.62 15.62
N LYS A 21 -1.14 18.19 15.79
CA LYS A 21 -0.75 18.79 17.07
C LYS A 21 -1.61 20.00 17.48
N GLN A 22 -2.19 20.69 16.51
CA GLN A 22 -2.93 21.91 16.76
C GLN A 22 -4.44 21.66 16.93
N PHE A 23 -5.00 20.69 16.19
CA PHE A 23 -6.46 20.47 16.12
C PHE A 23 -6.90 19.04 16.46
N GLY A 24 -5.97 18.09 16.65
CA GLY A 24 -6.29 16.68 16.83
C GLY A 24 -7.12 16.38 18.08
N ASP A 25 -6.77 17.00 19.21
CA ASP A 25 -7.50 16.79 20.47
C ASP A 25 -8.90 17.41 20.44
N GLU A 26 -9.03 18.59 19.82
CA GLU A 26 -10.31 19.27 19.66
C GLU A 26 -11.25 18.46 18.74
N MET A 27 -10.76 18.03 17.57
CA MET A 27 -11.52 17.19 16.64
C MET A 27 -11.91 15.85 17.25
N ALA A 28 -11.03 15.21 18.01
CA ALA A 28 -11.35 13.97 18.71
C ALA A 28 -12.44 14.17 19.78
N SER A 29 -12.44 15.31 20.49
CA SER A 29 -13.47 15.62 21.48
C SER A 29 -14.83 15.91 20.83
N VAL A 30 -14.87 16.71 19.76
CA VAL A 30 -16.10 17.01 19.00
C VAL A 30 -16.69 15.73 18.40
N PHE A 31 -15.84 14.83 17.90
CA PHE A 31 -16.27 13.54 17.38
C PHE A 31 -16.80 12.61 18.50
N ALA A 32 -16.20 12.63 19.69
CA ALA A 32 -16.66 11.88 20.84
C ALA A 32 -18.02 12.40 21.38
N ASP A 33 -18.22 13.71 21.37
CA ASP A 33 -19.47 14.34 21.77
C ASP A 33 -20.60 14.01 20.78
N GLN A 34 -20.31 14.06 19.47
CA GLN A 34 -21.24 13.61 18.42
C GLN A 34 -21.52 12.10 18.47
N LEU A 35 -20.62 11.31 19.04
CA LEU A 35 -20.80 9.86 19.24
C LEU A 35 -21.81 9.53 20.35
N ASN A 36 -22.04 10.44 21.30
CA ASN A 36 -22.99 10.25 22.40
C ASN A 36 -24.42 10.70 22.06
N GLU A 37 -24.62 11.40 20.94
CA GLU A 37 -25.96 11.69 20.40
C GLU A 37 -26.48 10.43 19.69
N ASP A 38 -27.66 9.91 20.07
CA ASP A 38 -28.28 8.64 19.62
C ASP A 38 -28.31 8.40 18.08
N ARG A 39 -27.15 8.14 17.46
CA ARG A 39 -27.05 7.73 16.05
C ARG A 39 -26.69 6.28 15.92
N THR A 40 -27.21 5.67 14.86
CA THR A 40 -26.99 4.27 14.55
C THR A 40 -25.51 4.04 14.18
N TYR A 41 -24.91 2.92 14.61
CA TYR A 41 -23.51 2.56 14.30
C TYR A 41 -23.13 2.70 12.80
N LEU A 42 -24.09 2.44 11.90
CA LEU A 42 -23.92 2.58 10.45
C LEU A 42 -23.71 4.03 9.99
N GLU A 43 -24.28 5.01 10.68
CA GLU A 43 -24.10 6.44 10.37
C GLU A 43 -22.70 6.92 10.77
N TYR A 44 -22.15 6.44 11.88
CA TYR A 44 -20.76 6.74 12.23
C TYR A 44 -19.76 6.12 11.27
N LEU A 45 -20.01 4.87 10.85
CA LEU A 45 -19.16 4.22 9.85
C LEU A 45 -19.18 4.98 8.52
N SER A 46 -20.34 5.48 8.09
CA SER A 46 -20.44 6.26 6.85
C SER A 46 -19.73 7.61 6.95
N VAL A 47 -19.78 8.29 8.11
CA VAL A 47 -19.01 9.51 8.37
C VAL A 47 -17.51 9.23 8.34
N ILE A 48 -17.03 8.17 9.00
CA ILE A 48 -15.60 7.80 8.99
C ILE A 48 -15.13 7.45 7.57
N LEU A 49 -15.93 6.68 6.82
CA LEU A 49 -15.59 6.33 5.43
C LEU A 49 -15.56 7.57 4.53
N ARG A 50 -16.48 8.50 4.73
CA ARG A 50 -16.50 9.77 4.02
C ARG A 50 -15.27 10.61 4.35
N GLU A 51 -14.94 10.80 5.63
CA GLU A 51 -13.74 11.51 6.06
C GLU A 51 -12.46 10.86 5.50
N PHE A 52 -12.38 9.54 5.49
CA PHE A 52 -11.26 8.81 4.89
C PHE A 52 -11.16 9.06 3.38
N SER A 53 -12.30 9.11 2.69
CA SER A 53 -12.33 9.43 1.26
C SER A 53 -11.92 10.89 0.98
N ASP A 54 -12.43 11.84 1.77
CA ASP A 54 -12.12 13.26 1.65
C ASP A 54 -10.65 13.54 1.99
N LEU A 55 -10.10 12.85 3.00
CA LEU A 55 -8.67 12.86 3.33
C LEU A 55 -7.82 12.44 2.14
N GLY A 56 -8.17 11.32 1.50
CA GLY A 56 -7.47 10.83 0.31
C GLY A 56 -7.45 11.86 -0.82
N VAL A 57 -8.60 12.48 -1.10
CA VAL A 57 -8.74 13.54 -2.12
C VAL A 57 -7.93 14.79 -1.75
N ASN A 58 -7.92 15.19 -0.49
CA ASN A 58 -7.19 16.37 -0.03
C ASN A 58 -5.67 16.17 -0.08
N ILE A 59 -5.18 15.00 0.36
CA ILE A 59 -3.76 14.62 0.21
C ILE A 59 -3.37 14.62 -1.27
N MET A 60 -4.22 14.08 -2.13
CA MET A 60 -4.02 14.08 -3.59
C MET A 60 -3.91 15.49 -4.16
N ARG A 61 -4.79 16.42 -3.75
CA ARG A 61 -4.76 17.82 -4.18
C ARG A 61 -3.49 18.54 -3.70
N GLU A 62 -3.10 18.36 -2.45
CA GLU A 62 -1.87 18.96 -1.91
C GLU A 62 -0.63 18.42 -2.62
N GLN A 63 -0.56 17.10 -2.84
CA GLN A 63 0.55 16.52 -3.59
C GLN A 63 0.60 17.01 -5.04
N TRP A 64 -0.56 17.22 -5.67
CA TRP A 64 -0.63 17.76 -7.01
C TRP A 64 -0.17 19.22 -7.08
N ALA A 65 -0.62 20.06 -6.15
CA ALA A 65 -0.19 21.46 -6.06
C ALA A 65 1.33 21.55 -5.84
N HIS A 66 1.87 20.76 -4.91
CA HIS A 66 3.30 20.71 -4.64
C HIS A 66 4.10 20.17 -5.85
N TYR A 67 3.56 19.18 -6.57
CA TYR A 67 4.16 18.70 -7.82
C TYR A 67 4.22 19.79 -8.89
N GLN A 68 3.17 20.59 -9.08
CA GLN A 68 3.19 21.69 -10.05
C GLN A 68 4.25 22.74 -9.71
N GLN A 69 4.39 23.09 -8.44
CA GLN A 69 5.41 24.02 -7.97
C GLN A 69 6.83 23.47 -8.15
N LEU A 70 7.05 22.18 -7.82
CA LEU A 70 8.33 21.50 -8.05
C LEU A 70 8.67 21.37 -9.53
N ARG A 71 7.68 21.17 -10.40
CA ARG A 71 7.91 21.03 -11.85
C ARG A 71 8.56 22.28 -12.45
N GLN A 72 8.23 23.46 -11.92
CA GLN A 72 8.79 24.74 -12.37
C GLN A 72 10.17 25.02 -11.76
N THR A 73 10.40 24.61 -10.52
CA THR A 73 11.63 24.95 -9.76
C THR A 73 12.72 23.88 -9.84
N ASN A 74 12.36 22.60 -9.85
CA ASN A 74 13.26 21.47 -9.92
C ASN A 74 12.60 20.26 -10.63
N PRO A 75 12.71 20.16 -11.97
CA PRO A 75 12.01 19.13 -12.73
C PRO A 75 12.43 17.70 -12.36
N LYS A 76 13.67 17.48 -11.90
CA LYS A 76 14.14 16.17 -11.43
C LYS A 76 13.45 15.75 -10.12
N ALA A 77 13.28 16.68 -9.18
CA ALA A 77 12.56 16.41 -7.94
C ALA A 77 11.07 16.16 -8.20
N ALA A 78 10.46 16.91 -9.13
CA ALA A 78 9.08 16.68 -9.56
C ALA A 78 8.89 15.28 -10.16
N GLN A 79 9.81 14.85 -11.03
CA GLN A 79 9.76 13.50 -11.63
C GLN A 79 9.81 12.41 -10.55
N VAL A 80 10.71 12.53 -9.56
CA VAL A 80 10.78 11.56 -8.45
C VAL A 80 9.50 11.56 -7.61
N MET A 81 8.90 12.72 -7.37
CA MET A 81 7.61 12.81 -6.67
C MET A 81 6.50 12.09 -7.45
N ALA A 82 6.37 12.35 -8.75
CA ALA A 82 5.39 11.69 -9.61
C ALA A 82 5.60 10.17 -9.65
N THR A 83 6.85 9.70 -9.78
CA THR A 83 7.13 8.25 -9.77
C THR A 83 6.78 7.60 -8.43
N ASN A 84 7.03 8.27 -7.30
CA ASN A 84 6.60 7.77 -5.99
C ASN A 84 5.08 7.71 -5.86
N PHE A 85 4.38 8.71 -6.39
CA PHE A 85 2.93 8.74 -6.37
C PHE A 85 2.33 7.59 -7.21
N ILE A 86 2.78 7.44 -8.45
CA ILE A 86 2.40 6.34 -9.35
C ILE A 86 2.66 5.00 -8.68
N TYR A 87 3.86 4.79 -8.12
CA TYR A 87 4.21 3.58 -7.39
C TYR A 87 3.19 3.28 -6.29
N ARG A 88 2.89 4.24 -5.41
CA ARG A 88 1.93 4.05 -4.30
C ARG A 88 0.54 3.67 -4.80
N VAL A 89 0.02 4.35 -5.82
CA VAL A 89 -1.29 4.04 -6.40
C VAL A 89 -1.31 2.63 -6.96
N PHE A 90 -0.32 2.25 -7.77
CA PHE A 90 -0.24 0.90 -8.33
C PHE A 90 -0.11 -0.16 -7.23
N THR A 91 0.62 0.12 -6.15
CA THR A 91 0.73 -0.84 -5.04
C THR A 91 -0.57 -1.02 -4.26
N ILE A 92 -1.38 0.04 -4.10
CA ILE A 92 -2.72 -0.07 -3.50
C ILE A 92 -3.63 -0.87 -4.43
N ALA A 93 -3.65 -0.54 -5.72
CA ALA A 93 -4.47 -1.26 -6.70
C ALA A 93 -4.11 -2.75 -6.75
N TYR A 94 -2.80 -3.06 -6.71
CA TYR A 94 -2.29 -4.42 -6.61
C TYR A 94 -2.78 -5.12 -5.32
N ALA A 95 -2.71 -4.46 -4.17
CA ALA A 95 -3.21 -4.98 -2.90
C ALA A 95 -4.69 -5.35 -2.96
N VAL A 96 -5.51 -4.44 -3.48
CA VAL A 96 -6.96 -4.62 -3.62
C VAL A 96 -7.26 -5.80 -4.55
N PHE A 97 -6.55 -5.90 -5.68
CA PHE A 97 -6.71 -7.00 -6.62
C PHE A 97 -6.42 -8.36 -5.97
N PHE A 98 -5.33 -8.50 -5.22
CA PHE A 98 -4.98 -9.79 -4.59
C PHE A 98 -5.86 -10.15 -3.39
N LEU A 99 -6.34 -9.16 -2.64
CA LEU A 99 -7.37 -9.38 -1.61
C LEU A 99 -8.66 -9.89 -2.25
N TRP A 100 -9.10 -9.27 -3.35
CA TRP A 100 -10.27 -9.71 -4.10
C TRP A 100 -10.09 -11.12 -4.67
N LEU A 101 -8.93 -11.41 -5.29
CA LEU A 101 -8.60 -12.73 -5.83
C LEU A 101 -8.64 -13.81 -4.75
N SER A 102 -7.99 -13.53 -3.61
CA SER A 102 -7.97 -14.43 -2.46
C SER A 102 -9.36 -14.72 -1.92
N TYR A 103 -10.19 -13.67 -1.77
CA TYR A 103 -11.59 -13.81 -1.39
C TYR A 103 -12.38 -14.66 -2.39
N SER A 104 -12.16 -14.45 -3.69
CA SER A 104 -12.80 -15.25 -4.74
C SER A 104 -12.37 -16.72 -4.71
N LEU A 105 -11.13 -17.03 -4.34
CA LEU A 105 -10.66 -18.41 -4.20
C LEU A 105 -11.32 -19.11 -3.00
N PHE A 106 -11.41 -18.41 -1.86
CA PHE A 106 -12.14 -18.93 -0.70
C PHE A 106 -13.61 -19.22 -1.00
N GLN A 107 -14.29 -18.32 -1.71
CA GLN A 107 -15.70 -18.51 -2.11
C GLN A 107 -15.91 -19.71 -3.06
N ARG A 108 -14.87 -20.10 -3.82
CA ARG A 108 -14.92 -21.26 -4.72
C ARG A 108 -14.56 -22.58 -4.04
N GLY A 109 -14.33 -22.58 -2.72
CA GLY A 109 -13.99 -23.77 -1.94
C GLY A 109 -12.51 -24.15 -2.00
N ASP A 110 -11.66 -23.34 -2.65
CA ASP A 110 -10.24 -23.62 -2.80
C ASP A 110 -9.42 -22.97 -1.67
N PHE A 111 -9.63 -23.50 -0.47
CA PHE A 111 -9.14 -22.88 0.77
C PHE A 111 -7.61 -22.80 0.86
N LEU A 112 -6.90 -23.86 0.43
CA LEU A 112 -5.44 -23.89 0.48
C LEU A 112 -4.82 -22.87 -0.48
N ASN A 113 -5.33 -22.78 -1.71
CA ASN A 113 -4.84 -21.81 -2.70
C ASN A 113 -5.18 -20.38 -2.29
N GLY A 114 -6.38 -20.15 -1.73
CA GLY A 114 -6.73 -18.88 -1.12
C GLY A 114 -5.77 -18.48 0.02
N LEU A 115 -5.47 -19.40 0.94
CA LEU A 115 -4.58 -19.16 2.08
C LEU A 115 -3.14 -18.85 1.63
N VAL A 116 -2.59 -19.63 0.71
CA VAL A 116 -1.22 -19.42 0.17
C VAL A 116 -1.14 -18.07 -0.53
N THR A 117 -2.15 -17.72 -1.32
CA THR A 117 -2.23 -16.42 -2.01
C THR A 117 -2.25 -15.28 -0.99
N VAL A 118 -3.12 -15.34 0.03
CA VAL A 118 -3.18 -14.30 1.07
C VAL A 118 -1.85 -14.15 1.79
N VAL A 119 -1.25 -15.24 2.25
CA VAL A 119 -0.06 -15.18 3.11
C VAL A 119 1.12 -14.57 2.35
N PHE A 120 1.43 -15.08 1.16
CA PHE A 120 2.57 -14.60 0.39
C PHE A 120 2.36 -13.19 -0.15
N GLU A 121 1.16 -12.86 -0.62
CA GLU A 121 0.86 -11.51 -1.08
C GLU A 121 0.81 -10.51 0.08
N SER A 122 0.37 -10.93 1.27
CA SER A 122 0.46 -10.07 2.47
C SER A 122 1.90 -9.73 2.83
N ILE A 123 2.81 -10.70 2.75
CA ILE A 123 4.24 -10.45 3.00
C ILE A 123 4.81 -9.49 1.95
N LEU A 124 4.46 -9.69 0.67
CA LEU A 124 4.87 -8.82 -0.43
C LEU A 124 4.32 -7.39 -0.24
N LEU A 125 3.06 -7.27 0.13
CA LEU A 125 2.40 -6.00 0.44
C LEU A 125 3.02 -5.29 1.63
N VAL A 126 3.34 -6.03 2.70
CA VAL A 126 4.06 -5.47 3.85
C VAL A 126 5.43 -4.96 3.41
N GLY A 127 6.17 -5.70 2.59
CA GLY A 127 7.45 -5.25 2.02
C GLY A 127 7.31 -3.96 1.22
N VAL A 128 6.27 -3.86 0.40
CA VAL A 128 5.93 -2.68 -0.40
C VAL A 128 5.54 -1.48 0.46
N LEU A 129 4.69 -1.68 1.48
CA LEU A 129 4.28 -0.64 2.42
C LEU A 129 5.45 -0.14 3.26
N ILE A 130 6.31 -1.04 3.74
CA ILE A 130 7.59 -0.69 4.37
C ILE A 130 8.42 0.17 3.41
N GLY A 131 8.43 -0.18 2.12
CA GLY A 131 9.10 0.56 1.06
C GLY A 131 8.64 2.01 0.91
N TRP A 132 7.43 2.36 1.34
CA TRP A 132 6.93 3.74 1.28
C TRP A 132 7.72 4.69 2.18
N ARG A 133 8.24 4.19 3.31
CA ARG A 133 9.05 4.95 4.28
C ARG A 133 10.52 4.54 4.26
N TRP A 134 10.81 3.25 4.19
CA TRP A 134 12.16 2.67 4.18
C TRP A 134 12.41 1.93 2.87
N ARG A 135 12.65 2.69 1.79
CA ARG A 135 12.77 2.16 0.41
C ARG A 135 13.76 1.02 0.26
N ALA A 136 14.93 1.08 0.90
CA ALA A 136 15.94 0.04 0.81
C ALA A 136 15.48 -1.27 1.48
N THR A 137 15.00 -1.18 2.72
CA THR A 137 14.49 -2.33 3.47
C THR A 137 13.28 -2.94 2.77
N GLY A 138 12.34 -2.10 2.33
CA GLY A 138 11.16 -2.56 1.58
C GLY A 138 11.52 -3.23 0.27
N ALA A 139 12.53 -2.72 -0.46
CA ALA A 139 13.01 -3.37 -1.68
C ALA A 139 13.57 -4.76 -1.42
N ILE A 140 14.41 -4.91 -0.38
CA ILE A 140 15.00 -6.18 0.00
C ILE A 140 13.90 -7.18 0.35
N ILE A 141 12.98 -6.80 1.25
CA ILE A 141 11.87 -7.67 1.67
C ILE A 141 11.04 -8.08 0.45
N THR A 142 10.61 -7.11 -0.38
CA THR A 142 9.78 -7.39 -1.56
C THR A 142 10.48 -8.33 -2.55
N LEU A 143 11.77 -8.12 -2.84
CA LEU A 143 12.53 -8.96 -3.75
C LEU A 143 12.76 -10.36 -3.19
N THR A 144 13.14 -10.47 -1.91
CA THR A 144 13.32 -11.78 -1.27
C THR A 144 12.01 -12.55 -1.25
N SER A 145 10.90 -11.91 -0.90
CA SER A 145 9.56 -12.53 -0.92
C SER A 145 9.15 -12.95 -2.33
N ALA A 146 9.42 -12.13 -3.36
CA ALA A 146 9.14 -12.48 -4.75
C ALA A 146 9.93 -13.72 -5.17
N VAL A 147 11.25 -13.77 -4.88
CA VAL A 147 12.09 -14.95 -5.17
C VAL A 147 11.56 -16.19 -4.46
N THR A 148 11.28 -16.10 -3.16
CA THR A 148 10.75 -17.22 -2.39
C THR A 148 9.43 -17.72 -2.98
N LEU A 149 8.52 -16.81 -3.33
CA LEU A 149 7.25 -17.15 -3.96
C LEU A 149 7.46 -17.81 -5.33
N THR A 150 8.43 -17.36 -6.13
CA THR A 150 8.75 -17.99 -7.41
C THR A 150 9.20 -19.43 -7.19
N VAL A 151 10.13 -19.68 -6.27
CA VAL A 151 10.64 -21.05 -6.01
C VAL A 151 9.51 -21.97 -5.53
N VAL A 152 8.68 -21.50 -4.59
CA VAL A 152 7.53 -22.27 -4.08
C VAL A 152 6.53 -22.56 -5.20
N THR A 153 6.24 -21.58 -6.04
CA THR A 153 5.30 -21.72 -7.18
C THR A 153 5.84 -22.67 -8.24
N ILE A 154 7.16 -22.66 -8.51
CA ILE A 154 7.81 -23.64 -9.41
C ILE A 154 7.62 -25.05 -8.87
N ALA A 155 7.92 -25.27 -7.58
CA ALA A 155 7.78 -26.59 -6.97
C ALA A 155 6.34 -27.09 -7.01
N ALA A 156 5.37 -26.21 -6.69
CA ALA A 156 3.94 -26.53 -6.73
C ALA A 156 3.45 -26.83 -8.16
N LEU A 157 3.77 -25.97 -9.14
CA LEU A 157 3.37 -26.18 -10.53
C LEU A 157 4.02 -27.42 -11.13
N ASN A 158 5.29 -27.70 -10.79
CA ASN A 158 5.99 -28.87 -11.32
C ASN A 158 5.40 -30.18 -10.80
N ALA A 159 4.88 -30.20 -9.57
CA ALA A 159 4.17 -31.36 -9.03
C ALA A 159 2.86 -31.66 -9.78
N VAL A 160 2.27 -30.66 -10.45
CA VAL A 160 1.02 -30.80 -11.23
C VAL A 160 1.32 -31.06 -12.70
N LEU A 161 2.12 -30.19 -13.32
CA LEU A 161 2.38 -30.16 -14.75
C LEU A 161 3.44 -31.17 -15.20
N HIS A 162 4.26 -31.69 -14.26
CA HIS A 162 5.39 -32.57 -14.56
C HIS A 162 6.34 -32.02 -15.64
N ASN A 163 6.38 -30.70 -15.80
CA ASN A 163 7.19 -29.99 -16.79
C ASN A 163 7.81 -28.76 -16.15
N ILE A 164 9.11 -28.83 -15.89
CA ILE A 164 9.85 -27.79 -15.17
C ILE A 164 9.88 -26.46 -15.93
N ILE A 165 9.91 -26.50 -17.27
CA ILE A 165 9.99 -25.30 -18.12
C ILE A 165 8.68 -24.53 -18.04
N LEU A 166 7.54 -25.21 -18.23
CA LEU A 166 6.21 -24.57 -18.12
C LEU A 166 5.95 -24.09 -16.68
N SER A 167 6.41 -24.82 -15.68
CA SER A 167 6.30 -24.44 -14.27
C SER A 167 7.11 -23.19 -13.95
N ALA A 168 8.34 -23.10 -14.46
CA ALA A 168 9.20 -21.93 -14.33
C ALA A 168 8.60 -20.69 -15.01
N LEU A 169 8.09 -20.84 -16.24
CA LEU A 169 7.45 -19.74 -16.96
C LEU A 169 6.18 -19.26 -16.25
N GLY A 170 5.33 -20.19 -15.79
CA GLY A 170 4.12 -19.86 -15.05
C GLY A 170 4.42 -19.13 -13.73
N ALA A 171 5.40 -19.63 -12.97
CA ALA A 171 5.82 -19.02 -11.72
C ALA A 171 6.44 -17.63 -11.92
N LEU A 172 7.26 -17.44 -12.96
CA LEU A 172 7.84 -16.14 -13.31
C LEU A 172 6.76 -15.15 -13.71
N LEU A 173 5.79 -15.57 -14.55
CA LEU A 173 4.68 -14.71 -14.94
C LEU A 173 3.85 -14.28 -13.73
N TRP A 174 3.59 -15.20 -12.82
CA TRP A 174 2.85 -14.95 -11.59
C TRP A 174 3.56 -13.96 -10.66
N THR A 175 4.87 -14.12 -10.49
CA THR A 175 5.69 -13.31 -9.55
C THR A 175 6.29 -12.05 -10.16
N LEU A 176 6.12 -11.84 -11.47
CA LEU A 176 6.62 -10.69 -12.22
C LEU A 176 6.25 -9.34 -11.58
N PRO A 177 5.00 -9.11 -11.12
CA PRO A 177 4.64 -7.84 -10.50
C PRO A 177 5.46 -7.57 -9.23
N GLY A 178 5.68 -8.60 -8.40
CA GLY A 178 6.51 -8.52 -7.20
C GLY A 178 7.94 -8.08 -7.50
N PHE A 179 8.57 -8.69 -8.51
CA PHE A 179 9.89 -8.27 -8.98
C PHE A 179 9.90 -6.84 -9.51
N ALA A 180 8.90 -6.47 -10.32
CA ALA A 180 8.78 -5.12 -10.86
C ALA A 180 8.70 -4.07 -9.74
N PHE A 181 7.87 -4.29 -8.72
CA PHE A 181 7.77 -3.41 -7.56
C PHE A 181 9.06 -3.36 -6.74
N GLY A 182 9.70 -4.51 -6.50
CA GLY A 182 10.98 -4.59 -5.80
C GLY A 182 12.08 -3.80 -6.51
N ILE A 183 12.24 -4.00 -7.83
CA ILE A 183 13.20 -3.27 -8.67
C ILE A 183 12.88 -1.77 -8.67
N MET A 184 11.60 -1.39 -8.77
CA MET A 184 11.19 0.00 -8.76
C MET A 184 11.56 0.69 -7.44
N LEU A 185 11.42 0.02 -6.29
CA LEU A 185 11.90 0.54 -5.01
C LEU A 185 13.43 0.74 -4.98
N VAL A 186 14.21 -0.21 -5.52
CA VAL A 186 15.68 -0.06 -5.63
C VAL A 186 16.03 1.16 -6.47
N LEU A 187 15.38 1.34 -7.63
CA LEU A 187 15.62 2.48 -8.52
C LEU A 187 15.24 3.81 -7.85
N LEU A 188 14.09 3.86 -7.19
CA LEU A 188 13.64 5.03 -6.41
C LEU A 188 14.62 5.39 -5.29
N PHE A 189 15.14 4.39 -4.58
CA PHE A 189 16.15 4.57 -3.55
C PHE A 189 17.45 5.17 -4.10
N ARG A 190 17.96 4.61 -5.21
CA ARG A 190 19.19 5.10 -5.88
C ARG A 190 19.01 6.55 -6.36
N ASN A 191 17.89 6.87 -7.00
CA ASN A 191 17.62 8.22 -7.50
C ASN A 191 17.51 9.25 -6.37
N THR A 192 16.92 8.87 -5.24
CA THR A 192 16.77 9.78 -4.10
C THR A 192 18.10 10.03 -3.39
N ARG A 193 18.96 9.02 -3.25
CA ARG A 193 20.33 9.22 -2.77
C ARG A 193 21.11 10.17 -3.67
N LYS A 194 21.03 10.00 -4.99
CA LYS A 194 21.73 10.88 -5.94
C LYS A 194 21.30 12.35 -5.80
N ILE A 195 20.01 12.62 -5.66
CA ILE A 195 19.50 13.99 -5.50
C ILE A 195 19.99 14.61 -4.17
N LYS A 196 20.02 13.84 -3.08
CA LYS A 196 20.54 14.32 -1.79
C LYS A 196 22.04 14.67 -1.80
N HIS A 197 22.82 14.13 -2.75
CA HIS A 197 24.23 14.48 -2.90
C HIS A 197 24.47 15.67 -3.84
N MET A 198 23.44 16.14 -4.54
CA MET A 198 23.52 17.27 -5.48
C MET A 198 22.94 18.57 -4.91
N ALA A 199 22.23 18.49 -3.78
CA ALA A 199 21.68 19.61 -3.02
C ALA A 199 22.52 19.84 -1.76
#